data_AF-A0A550GZI7-F1
#
_entry.id   AF-A0A550GZI7-F1
#
_cell.length_a   1.000
_cell.length_b   1.000
_cell.length_c   1.000
_cell.angle_alpha   90.00
_cell.angle_beta   90.00
_cell.angle_gamma   90.00
#
_symmetry.space_group_name_H-M   'P 1'
#
loop_
_entity.id
_entity.type
_entity.pdbx_description
1 polymer ?
#
loop_
_entity_poly.entity_id
_entity_poly.type
_entity_poly.pdbx_seq_one_letter_code
_entity_poly.pdbx_strand_id
1 'polypeptide(L)'
;MTEEPSRNEPPLPEKLFIDEPMNFPFHAAYVVYSELFDNINDVDARVDLNRNIEALKDNRINPETFYRNIAHHRKMSPDQHHERFSLQTQRKRDWRKKAQRQDRIKRHKK
;
A
#
# COMPACT_ATOMS: atom_id res chain seq x y z
N MET A 1 -25.89 -40.86 18.39
CA MET A 1 -25.58 -39.64 19.16
C MET A 1 -24.08 -39.46 19.05
N THR A 2 -23.47 -38.34 18.67
CA THR A 2 -23.90 -37.02 18.15
C THR A 2 -22.58 -36.31 17.74
N GLU A 3 -22.46 -35.40 16.76
CA GLU A 3 -23.35 -34.67 15.83
C GLU A 3 -22.58 -34.37 14.52
N GLU A 4 -23.27 -34.05 13.42
CA GLU A 4 -22.75 -33.10 12.40
C GLU A 4 -23.55 -31.79 12.53
N PRO A 5 -22.91 -30.64 12.25
CA PRO A 5 -23.45 -29.85 11.14
C PRO A 5 -22.40 -29.14 10.28
N SER A 6 -22.51 -29.36 8.97
CA SER A 6 -22.52 -28.32 7.93
C SER A 6 -21.74 -27.02 8.20
N ARG A 7 -20.66 -26.81 7.43
CA ARG A 7 -20.40 -25.49 6.84
C ARG A 7 -19.78 -25.60 5.45
N ASN A 8 -20.61 -25.40 4.42
CA ASN A 8 -20.13 -25.03 3.09
C ASN A 8 -19.56 -23.61 3.20
N GLU A 9 -18.28 -23.48 3.52
CA GLU A 9 -17.58 -22.21 3.35
C GLU A 9 -17.37 -22.01 1.84
N PRO A 10 -17.80 -20.87 1.26
CA PRO A 10 -17.52 -20.60 -0.16
C PRO A 10 -15.99 -20.58 -0.35
N PRO A 11 -15.47 -21.10 -1.47
CA PRO A 11 -14.04 -21.12 -1.71
C PRO A 11 -13.50 -19.70 -1.63
N LEU A 12 -12.55 -19.47 -0.72
CA LEU A 12 -11.89 -18.19 -0.55
C LEU A 12 -11.28 -17.79 -1.91
N PRO A 13 -11.60 -16.61 -2.47
CA PRO A 13 -11.04 -16.19 -3.74
C PRO A 13 -9.52 -16.14 -3.60
N GLU A 14 -8.83 -16.80 -4.52
CA GLU A 14 -7.37 -16.83 -4.57
C GLU A 14 -6.83 -15.55 -5.23
N LYS A 15 -5.60 -15.19 -4.87
CA LYS A 15 -4.89 -14.06 -5.43
C LYS A 15 -4.39 -14.40 -6.83
N LEU A 16 -4.67 -13.54 -7.79
CA LEU A 16 -4.24 -13.72 -9.18
C LEU A 16 -2.78 -13.30 -9.33
N PHE A 17 -1.91 -14.23 -9.76
CA PHE A 17 -0.49 -13.97 -10.02
C PHE A 17 -0.21 -13.71 -11.50
N ILE A 18 -0.67 -12.56 -11.99
CA ILE A 18 -0.68 -12.23 -13.43
C ILE A 18 0.10 -10.95 -13.73
N ASP A 19 1.17 -10.67 -12.98
CA ASP A 19 1.99 -9.46 -13.17
C ASP A 19 2.71 -9.45 -14.55
N GLU A 20 2.78 -8.27 -15.16
CA GLU A 20 3.47 -8.03 -16.43
C GLU A 20 4.45 -6.85 -16.27
N PRO A 21 5.66 -7.06 -15.70
CA PRO A 21 6.58 -5.99 -15.37
C PRO A 21 7.10 -5.18 -16.59
N MET A 22 6.96 -5.73 -17.80
CA MET A 22 7.26 -5.04 -19.06
C MET A 22 6.20 -3.97 -19.41
N ASN A 23 4.98 -4.11 -18.90
CA ASN A 23 3.86 -3.20 -19.13
C ASN A 23 3.69 -2.32 -17.88
N PHE A 24 4.47 -1.24 -17.78
CA PHE A 24 4.51 -0.37 -16.59
C PHE A 24 3.12 0.08 -16.08
N PRO A 25 2.17 0.54 -16.93
CA PRO A 25 0.80 0.85 -16.48
C PRO A 25 0.08 -0.32 -15.81
N PHE A 26 0.23 -1.53 -16.36
CA PHE A 26 -0.38 -2.73 -15.79
C PHE A 26 0.34 -3.18 -14.51
N HIS A 27 1.67 -3.19 -14.49
CA HIS A 27 2.46 -3.50 -13.30
C HIS A 27 2.12 -2.57 -12.11
N ALA A 28 1.99 -1.27 -12.36
CA ALA A 28 1.58 -0.31 -11.34
C ALA A 28 0.16 -0.59 -10.80
N ALA A 29 -0.77 -1.01 -11.67
CA ALA A 29 -2.10 -1.44 -11.26
C ALA A 29 -2.06 -2.77 -10.49
N TYR A 30 -1.21 -3.71 -10.89
CA TYR A 30 -1.02 -5.00 -10.24
C TYR A 30 -0.45 -4.87 -8.82
N VAL A 31 0.52 -3.99 -8.60
CA VAL A 31 1.06 -3.67 -7.26
C VAL A 31 -0.06 -3.18 -6.33
N VAL A 32 -0.91 -2.26 -6.80
CA VAL A 32 -2.03 -1.73 -6.02
C VAL A 32 -3.12 -2.79 -5.79
N TYR A 33 -3.43 -3.62 -6.79
CA TYR A 33 -4.31 -4.79 -6.64
C TYR A 33 -3.77 -5.73 -5.55
N SER A 34 -2.47 -6.05 -5.60
CA SER A 34 -1.80 -6.95 -4.64
C SER A 34 -1.90 -6.42 -3.21
N GLU A 35 -1.59 -5.13 -2.99
CA GLU A 35 -1.73 -4.49 -1.69
C GLU A 35 -3.18 -4.51 -1.18
N LEU A 36 -4.16 -4.19 -2.03
CA LEU A 36 -5.56 -4.17 -1.62
C LEU A 36 -6.09 -5.58 -1.31
N PHE A 37 -5.71 -6.58 -2.10
CA PHE A 37 -6.13 -7.96 -1.90
C PHE A 37 -5.66 -8.53 -0.56
N ASP A 38 -4.42 -8.21 -0.16
CA ASP A 38 -3.83 -8.66 1.10
C ASP A 38 -4.44 -7.96 2.33
N ASN A 39 -4.92 -6.70 2.18
CA ASN A 39 -5.51 -5.91 3.27
C ASN A 39 -7.02 -6.13 3.46
N ILE A 40 -7.74 -6.63 2.46
CA ILE A 40 -9.20 -6.79 2.50
C ILE A 40 -9.57 -8.16 3.05
N ASN A 41 -10.42 -8.18 4.08
CA ASN A 41 -10.99 -9.40 4.66
C ASN A 41 -12.35 -9.81 4.07
N ASP A 42 -12.97 -8.94 3.28
CA ASP A 42 -14.25 -9.20 2.62
C ASP A 42 -14.08 -10.04 1.34
N VAL A 43 -14.91 -11.07 1.20
CA VAL A 43 -14.86 -12.04 0.09
C VAL A 43 -15.36 -11.41 -1.20
N ASP A 44 -16.47 -10.65 -1.14
CA ASP A 44 -17.08 -10.05 -2.32
C ASP A 44 -16.15 -8.99 -2.94
N ALA A 45 -15.55 -8.14 -2.08
CA ALA A 45 -14.53 -7.18 -2.50
C ALA A 45 -13.28 -7.83 -3.14
N ARG A 46 -12.85 -9.03 -2.70
CA ARG A 46 -11.76 -9.78 -3.36
C ARG A 46 -12.15 -10.29 -4.74
N VAL A 47 -13.39 -10.77 -4.92
CA VAL A 47 -13.92 -11.18 -6.22
C VAL A 47 -13.99 -10.00 -7.19
N ASP A 48 -14.48 -8.84 -6.72
CA ASP A 48 -14.51 -7.62 -7.53
C ASP A 48 -13.11 -7.13 -7.91
N LEU A 49 -12.12 -7.21 -7.01
CA LEU A 49 -10.73 -6.90 -7.34
C LEU A 49 -10.17 -7.83 -8.43
N ASN A 50 -10.40 -9.14 -8.33
CA ASN A 50 -9.97 -10.11 -9.33
C ASN A 50 -10.58 -9.81 -10.71
N ARG A 51 -11.88 -9.53 -10.76
CA ARG A 51 -12.58 -9.15 -11.98
C ARG A 51 -12.05 -7.85 -12.60
N ASN A 52 -11.66 -6.88 -11.78
CA ASN A 52 -11.11 -5.61 -12.26
C ASN A 52 -9.69 -5.77 -12.84
N ILE A 53 -8.81 -6.56 -12.22
CA ILE A 53 -7.44 -6.78 -12.75
C ILE A 53 -7.46 -7.65 -14.03
N GLU A 54 -8.35 -8.63 -14.13
CA GLU A 54 -8.59 -9.39 -15.38
C GLU A 54 -9.13 -8.50 -16.51
N ALA A 55 -10.13 -7.65 -16.22
CA ALA A 55 -10.67 -6.73 -17.21
C ALA A 55 -9.63 -5.71 -17.71
N LEU A 56 -8.68 -5.32 -16.85
CA LEU A 56 -7.55 -4.48 -17.23
C LEU A 56 -6.56 -5.23 -18.13
N LYS A 57 -6.24 -6.49 -17.80
CA LYS A 57 -5.36 -7.34 -18.63
C LYS A 57 -5.92 -7.58 -20.03
N ASP A 58 -7.22 -7.89 -20.11
CA ASP A 58 -7.92 -8.07 -21.38
C ASP A 58 -8.12 -6.75 -22.17
N ASN A 59 -7.61 -5.62 -21.66
CA ASN A 59 -7.81 -4.28 -22.22
C ASN A 59 -9.29 -3.87 -22.38
N ARG A 60 -10.20 -4.47 -21.59
CA ARG A 60 -11.64 -4.13 -21.57
C ARG A 60 -11.91 -2.83 -20.81
N ILE A 61 -11.02 -2.48 -19.87
CA ILE A 61 -11.06 -1.22 -19.13
C ILE A 61 -9.71 -0.51 -19.20
N ASN A 62 -9.73 0.83 -19.15
CA ASN A 62 -8.53 1.64 -19.09
C ASN A 62 -7.97 1.70 -17.65
N PRO A 63 -6.67 1.97 -17.46
CA PRO A 63 -6.07 2.15 -16.13
C PRO A 63 -6.81 3.20 -15.26
N GLU A 64 -7.29 4.29 -15.85
CA GLU A 64 -8.09 5.29 -15.12
C GLU A 64 -9.40 4.69 -14.56
N THR A 65 -10.11 3.89 -15.36
CA THR A 65 -11.34 3.20 -14.95
C THR A 65 -11.04 2.20 -13.84
N PHE A 66 -9.96 1.43 -13.97
CA PHE A 66 -9.48 0.54 -12.91
C PHE A 66 -9.28 1.31 -11.58
N TYR A 67 -8.49 2.39 -11.60
CA TYR A 67 -8.23 3.20 -10.38
C TYR A 67 -9.50 3.84 -9.80
N ARG A 68 -10.47 4.23 -10.62
CA ARG A 68 -11.79 4.71 -10.16
C ARG A 68 -12.57 3.61 -9.45
N ASN A 69 -12.62 2.39 -10.01
CA ASN A 69 -13.33 1.26 -9.42
C ASN A 69 -12.72 0.86 -8.06
N ILE A 70 -11.39 0.72 -7.98
CA ILE A 70 -10.72 0.29 -6.75
C ILE A 70 -10.61 1.37 -5.66
N ALA A 71 -10.92 2.63 -5.97
CA ALA A 71 -10.87 3.74 -5.02
C ALA A 71 -11.81 3.55 -3.81
N HIS A 72 -12.88 2.78 -3.97
CA HIS A 72 -13.80 2.44 -2.88
C HIS A 72 -13.16 1.49 -1.87
N HIS A 73 -12.48 0.45 -2.34
CA HIS A 73 -11.77 -0.52 -1.50
C HIS A 73 -10.58 0.12 -0.76
N ARG A 74 -9.87 1.05 -1.41
CA ARG A 74 -8.73 1.76 -0.79
C ARG A 74 -9.12 2.58 0.46
N LYS A 75 -10.35 3.07 0.54
CA LYS A 75 -10.86 3.77 1.74
C LYS A 75 -11.15 2.86 2.92
N MET A 76 -11.23 1.54 2.72
CA MET A 76 -11.47 0.57 3.79
C MET A 76 -10.18 -0.02 4.37
N SER A 77 -9.04 0.15 3.69
CA SER A 77 -7.73 -0.18 4.27
C SER A 77 -7.33 0.91 5.28
N PRO A 78 -6.97 0.57 6.53
CA PRO A 78 -6.60 1.57 7.53
C PRO A 78 -5.30 2.28 7.14
N ASP A 79 -5.40 3.59 6.97
CA ASP A 79 -4.31 4.56 6.98
C ASP A 79 -3.06 4.24 6.12
N GLN A 80 -3.26 4.02 4.81
CA GLN A 80 -2.27 4.47 3.80
C GLN A 80 -2.24 6.01 3.67
N HIS A 81 -2.33 6.74 4.78
CA HIS A 81 -1.98 8.15 4.81
C HIS A 81 -0.47 8.22 4.56
N HIS A 82 -0.09 8.61 3.33
CA HIS A 82 1.30 8.82 2.93
C HIS A 82 2.06 9.51 4.07
N GLU A 83 2.96 8.76 4.72
CA GLU A 83 3.62 9.22 5.91
C GLU A 83 4.31 10.54 5.55
N ARG A 84 3.85 11.66 6.14
CA ARG A 84 4.25 13.00 5.68
C ARG A 84 5.70 13.23 6.05
N PHE A 85 6.59 12.78 5.15
CA PHE A 85 8.02 12.78 5.35
C PHE A 85 8.51 14.22 5.58
N SER A 86 8.72 14.55 6.85
CA SER A 86 9.11 15.89 7.27
C SER A 86 10.62 15.94 7.46
N LEU A 87 11.30 16.55 6.49
CA LEU A 87 12.72 16.84 6.60
C LEU A 87 12.96 17.95 7.64
N GLN A 88 13.18 17.55 8.89
CA GLN A 88 13.60 18.47 9.95
C GLN A 88 15.03 18.96 9.68
N THR A 89 15.16 20.20 9.22
CA THR A 89 16.46 20.84 8.95
C THR A 89 16.83 21.86 10.03
N GLN A 90 18.13 22.01 10.31
CA GLN A 90 18.62 22.99 11.29
C GLN A 90 19.05 24.30 10.59
N ARG A 91 18.63 25.45 11.13
CA ARG A 91 19.12 26.77 10.67
C ARG A 91 20.63 26.89 10.87
N LYS A 92 21.34 27.38 9.85
CA LYS A 92 22.82 27.57 9.83
C LYS A 92 23.38 28.32 11.05
N ARG A 93 22.63 29.28 11.61
CA ARG A 93 22.99 30.03 12.82
C ARG A 93 23.06 29.12 14.07
N ASP A 94 22.11 28.21 14.21
CA ASP A 94 21.99 27.37 15.40
C ASP A 94 22.96 26.19 15.36
N TRP A 95 23.24 25.68 14.15
CA TRP A 95 24.38 24.79 13.91
C TRP A 95 25.72 25.44 14.32
N ARG A 96 25.98 26.69 13.88
CA ARG A 96 27.21 27.43 14.26
C ARG A 96 27.34 27.60 15.78
N LYS A 97 26.26 27.97 16.48
CA LYS A 97 26.23 28.07 17.95
C LYS A 97 26.53 26.72 18.62
N LYS A 98 25.95 25.63 18.13
CA LYS A 98 26.15 24.27 18.65
C LYS A 98 27.62 23.84 18.47
N ALA A 99 28.19 24.04 17.28
CA ALA A 99 29.60 23.77 16.99
C ALA A 99 30.55 24.58 17.89
N GLN A 100 30.38 25.89 17.98
CA GLN A 100 31.22 26.75 18.83
C GLN A 100 31.14 26.35 20.32
N ARG A 101 29.96 25.95 20.81
CA ARG A 101 29.80 25.41 22.17
C ARG A 101 30.54 24.09 22.35
N GLN A 102 30.47 23.17 21.39
CA GLN A 102 31.18 21.90 21.42
C GLN A 102 32.70 22.11 21.41
N ASP A 103 33.23 23.00 20.57
CA ASP A 103 34.65 23.31 20.54
C ASP A 103 35.15 23.96 21.84
N ARG A 104 34.36 24.86 22.44
CA ARG A 104 34.68 25.42 23.76
C ARG A 104 34.73 24.34 24.83
N ILE A 105 33.79 23.38 24.81
CA ILE A 105 33.80 22.23 25.72
C ILE A 105 35.05 21.39 25.48
N LYS A 106 35.41 21.03 24.23
CA LYS A 106 36.63 20.28 23.92
C LYS A 106 37.91 20.95 24.42
N ARG A 107 38.00 22.29 24.39
CA ARG A 107 39.19 23.06 24.82
C ARG A 107 39.32 23.20 26.33
N HIS A 108 38.19 23.25 27.07
CA HIS A 108 38.19 23.60 28.49
C HIS A 108 37.69 22.47 29.41
N LYS A 109 37.15 21.38 28.87
CA LYS A 109 36.80 20.18 29.64
C LYS A 109 38.05 19.30 29.75
N LYS A 110 38.77 19.50 30.86
CA LYS A 110 39.79 18.58 31.36
C LYS A 110 39.13 17.52 32.24
#